data_AF-A0A524FND1-F1
#
_entry.id   AF-A0A524FND1-F1
#
_cell.length_a   1.000
_cell.length_b   1.000
_cell.length_c   1.000
_cell.angle_alpha   90.00
_cell.angle_beta   90.00
_cell.angle_gamma   90.00
#
_symmetry.space_group_name_H-M   'P 1'
#
loop_
_entity.id
_entity.type
_entity.pdbx_description
1 polymer ?
#
loop_
_entity_poly.entity_id
_entity_poly.type
_entity_poly.pdbx_seq_one_letter_code
_entity_poly.pdbx_strand_id
1 'polypeptide(L)'
;MKEERHSILKKIADGELTVEEGQELLEQLDQQYRHDDDGYFGQRGTISERELERITKNVLPNVKPEFMEELDVIDSSQLTYRAIEQLIVKYVRNEYLTEMAKLGYSDIPDRDLALLIMNSVDPEFVQELQNLGYNDLTIRDLTKMGIHGASPEYIKQLAELGYKDLPVNQLVKMRIHSVAPEYIEGLQKLGYKDIPANQLVKFRIHDVTLEYVSELKELGYEDIPESSLTKLRIHEVTPEYIKEFKEAGLKDIPLGQLVKMRIHDVIPEFAKELAEAGYPDLSPNRLIEFSIHDVDVEFAKGLRELGYEDISPGHIVEMKIHNLSLEYINELITLGYENLSPRVLVEMKIHNVTLNFIRDLKEMGFEDISPRKLVEMCIHNVDSNYIRDLKERGIEDLSGRQLVEMRIHNVDPKVIDEMKELGYEDLNPRDLIEMNIHGVDPRFVRDMHERGIKDLSIRKLIQIKIHGIFD
;
A
#
# COMPACT_ATOMS: atom_id res chain seq x y z
N MET A 1 -10.39 21.73 -4.78
CA MET A 1 -9.59 21.02 -5.80
C MET A 1 -8.45 20.15 -5.23
N LYS A 2 -7.32 20.68 -4.70
CA LYS A 2 -6.18 19.83 -4.26
C LYS A 2 -6.54 18.82 -3.16
N GLU A 3 -7.29 19.23 -2.14
CA GLU A 3 -7.71 18.35 -1.04
C GLU A 3 -8.74 17.31 -1.46
N GLU A 4 -9.72 17.68 -2.30
CA GLU A 4 -10.72 16.75 -2.86
C GLU A 4 -10.09 15.75 -3.83
N ARG A 5 -9.16 16.20 -4.67
CA ARG A 5 -8.39 15.32 -5.56
C ARG A 5 -7.57 14.32 -4.76
N HIS A 6 -6.90 14.78 -3.70
CA HIS A 6 -6.16 13.92 -2.78
C HIS A 6 -7.09 12.91 -2.07
N SER A 7 -8.29 13.34 -1.66
CA SER A 7 -9.30 12.45 -1.07
C SER A 7 -9.78 11.37 -2.05
N ILE A 8 -10.06 11.71 -3.31
CA ILE A 8 -10.47 10.73 -4.34
C ILE A 8 -9.33 9.73 -4.62
N LEU A 9 -8.10 10.21 -4.76
CA LEU A 9 -6.94 9.34 -4.98
C LEU A 9 -6.66 8.43 -3.79
N LYS A 10 -6.86 8.92 -2.55
CA LYS A 10 -6.73 8.12 -1.34
C LYS A 10 -7.78 7.01 -1.29
N LYS A 11 -9.04 7.31 -1.66
CA LYS A 11 -10.10 6.31 -1.72
C LYS A 11 -9.86 5.23 -2.78
N ILE A 12 -9.20 5.56 -3.90
CA ILE A 12 -8.75 4.56 -4.88
C ILE A 12 -7.65 3.68 -4.26
N ALA A 13 -6.69 4.28 -3.54
CA ALA A 13 -5.59 3.58 -2.89
C ALA A 13 -6.06 2.63 -1.78
N ASP A 14 -7.06 3.05 -1.01
CA ASP A 14 -7.64 2.28 0.09
C ASP A 14 -8.65 1.20 -0.42
N GLY A 15 -8.87 1.12 -1.75
CA GLY A 15 -9.79 0.16 -2.36
C GLY A 15 -11.28 0.49 -2.17
N GLU A 16 -11.60 1.67 -1.65
CA GLU A 16 -12.95 2.18 -1.46
C GLU A 16 -13.60 2.64 -2.79
N LEU A 17 -12.78 2.93 -3.81
CA LEU A 17 -13.18 3.23 -5.17
C LEU A 17 -12.41 2.37 -6.17
N THR A 18 -13.09 1.89 -7.21
CA THR A 18 -12.38 1.32 -8.36
C THR A 18 -11.64 2.41 -9.14
N VAL A 19 -10.67 2.00 -9.96
CA VAL A 19 -9.88 2.95 -10.78
C VAL A 19 -10.77 3.70 -11.77
N GLU A 20 -11.80 3.04 -12.32
CA GLU A 20 -12.76 3.65 -13.26
C GLU A 20 -13.67 4.66 -12.55
N GLU A 21 -14.25 4.31 -11.40
CA GLU A 21 -15.06 5.25 -10.59
C GLU A 21 -14.23 6.44 -10.10
N GLY A 22 -12.98 6.19 -9.71
CA GLY A 22 -12.03 7.21 -9.33
C GLY A 22 -11.70 8.16 -10.49
N GLN A 23 -11.53 7.63 -11.71
CA GLN A 23 -11.30 8.44 -12.91
C GLN A 23 -12.52 9.27 -13.29
N GLU A 24 -13.73 8.72 -13.21
CA GLU A 24 -14.96 9.48 -13.42
C GLU A 24 -15.12 10.61 -12.40
N LEU A 25 -14.82 10.36 -11.12
CA LEU A 25 -14.88 11.39 -10.08
C LEU A 25 -13.80 12.46 -10.27
N LEU A 26 -12.61 12.08 -10.74
CA LEU A 26 -11.56 13.04 -11.08
C LEU A 26 -11.93 13.86 -12.32
N GLU A 27 -12.58 13.27 -13.34
CA GLU A 27 -13.10 13.99 -14.50
C GLU A 27 -14.25 14.92 -14.12
N GLN A 28 -15.15 14.49 -13.24
CA GLN A 28 -16.22 15.34 -12.70
C GLN A 28 -15.65 16.46 -11.84
N LEU A 29 -14.62 16.21 -11.03
CA LEU A 29 -13.91 17.25 -10.29
C LEU A 29 -13.26 18.24 -11.26
N ASP A 30 -12.57 17.75 -12.29
CA ASP A 30 -11.95 18.58 -13.33
C ASP A 30 -13.01 19.35 -14.15
N GLN A 31 -14.23 18.81 -14.32
CA GLN A 31 -15.37 19.50 -14.95
C GLN A 31 -16.08 20.50 -14.01
N GLN A 32 -16.16 20.21 -12.72
CA GLN A 32 -16.74 21.08 -11.71
C GLN A 32 -15.88 22.32 -11.50
N TYR A 33 -14.56 22.17 -11.59
CA TYR A 33 -13.60 23.27 -11.58
C TYR A 33 -13.26 23.79 -12.98
N ARG A 34 -13.83 23.24 -14.06
CA ARG A 34 -13.79 23.84 -15.42
C ARG A 34 -14.54 25.18 -15.50
N HIS A 35 -15.27 25.55 -14.46
CA HIS A 35 -15.93 26.85 -14.36
C HIS A 35 -15.19 27.91 -13.53
N ASP A 36 -13.86 27.79 -13.45
CA ASP A 36 -12.97 28.91 -13.12
C ASP A 36 -11.82 29.07 -14.14
N ASP A 37 -11.92 28.48 -15.34
CA ASP A 37 -10.96 28.76 -16.44
C ASP A 37 -11.34 30.04 -17.24
N ASP A 38 -12.39 30.75 -16.80
CA ASP A 38 -12.60 32.18 -17.05
C ASP A 38 -11.75 33.07 -16.11
N GLY A 39 -11.00 32.43 -15.19
CA GLY A 39 -10.17 33.04 -14.16
C GLY A 39 -8.71 33.28 -14.53
N TYR A 40 -8.37 33.44 -15.82
CA TYR A 40 -7.01 33.86 -16.19
C TYR A 40 -6.63 35.25 -15.64
N PHE A 41 -7.62 36.05 -15.20
CA PHE A 41 -7.45 37.16 -14.28
C PHE A 41 -8.62 37.16 -13.31
N GLY A 42 -8.38 36.73 -12.08
CA GLY A 42 -9.38 36.78 -11.02
C GLY A 42 -9.94 38.19 -10.87
N GLN A 43 -11.25 38.32 -10.92
CA GLN A 43 -11.91 39.41 -10.22
C GLN A 43 -11.53 39.28 -8.73
N ARG A 44 -10.59 40.10 -8.25
CA ARG A 44 -10.48 40.67 -6.88
C ARG A 44 -9.04 41.11 -6.58
N GLY A 45 -8.79 42.42 -6.66
CA GLY A 45 -7.61 43.05 -6.06
C GLY A 45 -7.00 44.18 -6.88
N THR A 46 -6.39 45.14 -6.17
CA THR A 46 -5.44 46.09 -6.75
C THR A 46 -4.20 45.35 -7.23
N ILE A 47 -3.57 45.84 -8.30
CA ILE A 47 -2.34 45.23 -8.86
C ILE A 47 -1.15 45.56 -7.95
N SER A 48 -0.32 44.56 -7.63
CA SER A 48 0.90 44.79 -6.86
C SER A 48 1.95 45.56 -7.68
N GLU A 49 2.81 46.36 -7.03
CA GLU A 49 3.85 47.13 -7.74
C GLU A 49 4.73 46.25 -8.65
N ARG A 50 5.17 45.08 -8.15
CA ARG A 50 5.97 44.12 -8.94
C ARG A 50 5.24 43.62 -10.18
N GLU A 51 3.94 43.42 -10.05
CA GLU A 51 3.12 42.95 -11.15
C GLU A 51 2.87 44.06 -12.17
N LEU A 52 2.65 45.29 -11.69
CA LEU A 52 2.55 46.46 -12.53
C LEU A 52 3.85 46.69 -13.31
N GLU A 53 5.01 46.64 -12.66
CA GLU A 53 6.32 46.75 -13.32
C GLU A 53 6.48 45.71 -14.43
N ARG A 54 6.10 44.45 -14.16
CA ARG A 54 6.12 43.37 -15.15
C ARG A 54 5.21 43.66 -16.35
N ILE A 55 3.95 44.01 -16.08
CA ILE A 55 2.96 44.30 -17.12
C ILE A 55 3.43 45.49 -17.96
N THR A 56 3.83 46.58 -17.32
CA THR A 56 4.31 47.79 -18.00
C THR A 56 5.50 47.49 -18.89
N LYS A 57 6.47 46.69 -18.43
CA LYS A 57 7.61 46.27 -19.25
C LYS A 57 7.18 45.56 -20.54
N ASN A 58 6.17 44.70 -20.47
CA ASN A 58 5.66 43.95 -21.61
C ASN A 58 4.82 44.82 -22.56
N VAL A 59 4.08 45.77 -22.00
CA VAL A 59 3.12 46.61 -22.71
C VAL A 59 3.80 47.75 -23.48
N LEU A 60 4.79 48.40 -22.87
CA LEU A 60 5.45 49.62 -23.37
C LEU A 60 5.90 49.57 -24.85
N PRO A 61 6.48 48.47 -25.37
CA PRO A 61 6.88 48.40 -26.77
C PRO A 61 5.71 48.57 -27.76
N ASN A 62 4.51 48.18 -27.36
CA ASN A 62 3.35 48.02 -28.25
C ASN A 62 2.27 49.09 -28.06
N VAL A 63 2.45 50.01 -27.10
CA VAL A 63 1.54 51.13 -26.83
C VAL A 63 2.22 52.48 -27.01
N LYS A 64 1.43 53.54 -27.21
CA LYS A 64 1.92 54.92 -27.32
C LYS A 64 2.33 55.48 -25.93
N PRO A 65 3.22 56.48 -25.85
CA PRO A 65 3.70 57.03 -24.57
C PRO A 65 2.59 57.54 -23.62
N GLU A 66 1.46 58.00 -24.18
CA GLU A 66 0.28 58.48 -23.45
C GLU A 66 -0.32 57.39 -22.53
N PHE A 67 -0.02 56.11 -22.78
CA PHE A 67 -0.34 55.02 -21.87
C PHE A 67 0.25 55.26 -20.47
N MET A 68 1.53 55.64 -20.39
CA MET A 68 2.20 55.89 -19.10
C MET A 68 1.68 57.17 -18.45
N GLU A 69 1.44 58.21 -19.25
CA GLU A 69 0.89 59.48 -18.74
C GLU A 69 -0.48 59.27 -18.07
N GLU A 70 -1.34 58.41 -18.64
CA GLU A 70 -2.64 58.09 -18.04
C GLU A 70 -2.53 57.06 -16.91
N LEU A 71 -1.58 56.13 -16.98
CA LEU A 71 -1.33 55.16 -15.92
C LEU A 71 -0.83 55.84 -14.63
N ASP A 72 0.09 56.81 -14.74
CA ASP A 72 0.72 57.51 -13.62
C ASP A 72 -0.25 58.39 -12.81
N VAL A 73 -1.38 58.79 -13.41
CA VAL A 73 -2.42 59.60 -12.75
C VAL A 73 -3.55 58.77 -12.15
N ILE A 74 -3.59 57.45 -12.39
CA ILE A 74 -4.59 56.56 -11.79
C ILE A 74 -4.23 56.32 -10.33
N ASP A 75 -5.20 56.53 -9.46
CA ASP A 75 -5.06 56.19 -8.05
C ASP A 75 -4.82 54.68 -7.90
N SER A 76 -3.80 54.30 -7.13
CA SER A 76 -3.43 52.89 -6.91
C SER A 76 -4.59 52.00 -6.42
N SER A 77 -5.59 52.56 -5.72
CA SER A 77 -6.80 51.85 -5.28
C SER A 77 -7.77 51.53 -6.42
N GLN A 78 -7.64 52.22 -7.55
CA GLN A 78 -8.43 52.03 -8.77
C GLN A 78 -7.68 51.23 -9.84
N LEU A 79 -6.39 50.96 -9.62
CA LEU A 79 -5.54 50.23 -10.55
C LEU A 79 -5.87 48.73 -10.55
N THR A 80 -6.78 48.37 -11.44
CA THR A 80 -7.25 47.00 -11.68
C THR A 80 -6.78 46.49 -13.03
N TYR A 81 -6.80 45.17 -13.20
CA TYR A 81 -6.53 44.54 -14.50
C TYR A 81 -7.38 45.09 -15.62
N ARG A 82 -8.68 45.26 -15.37
CA ARG A 82 -9.60 45.83 -16.34
C ARG A 82 -9.24 47.27 -16.72
N ALA A 83 -8.77 48.08 -15.77
CA ALA A 83 -8.31 49.43 -16.06
C ALA A 83 -7.08 49.42 -16.97
N ILE A 84 -6.12 48.54 -16.70
CA ILE A 84 -4.93 48.37 -17.56
C ILE A 84 -5.33 47.85 -18.95
N GLU A 85 -6.19 46.84 -19.04
CA GLU A 85 -6.69 46.32 -20.32
C GLU A 85 -7.32 47.44 -21.17
N GLN A 86 -8.17 48.27 -20.56
CA GLN A 86 -8.79 49.42 -21.24
C GLN A 86 -7.76 50.45 -21.71
N LEU A 87 -6.74 50.74 -20.91
CA LEU A 87 -5.66 51.64 -21.31
C LEU A 87 -4.84 51.07 -22.46
N ILE A 88 -4.52 49.77 -22.43
CA ILE A 88 -3.80 49.10 -23.53
C ILE A 88 -4.59 49.23 -24.82
N VAL A 89 -5.88 48.91 -24.80
CA VAL A 89 -6.75 49.00 -25.99
C VAL A 89 -6.83 50.44 -26.51
N LYS A 90 -6.93 51.43 -25.60
CA LYS A 90 -6.98 52.86 -25.95
C LYS A 90 -5.68 53.35 -26.62
N TYR A 91 -4.53 52.83 -26.19
CA TYR A 91 -3.21 53.34 -26.58
C TYR A 91 -2.36 52.39 -27.40
N VAL A 92 -2.90 51.24 -27.82
CA VAL A 92 -2.20 50.33 -28.73
C VAL A 92 -1.75 51.06 -30.00
N ARG A 93 -0.54 50.73 -30.46
CA ARG A 93 0.02 51.27 -31.71
C ARG A 93 -0.70 50.69 -32.91
N ASN A 94 -0.96 51.51 -33.93
CA ASN A 94 -1.59 51.05 -35.17
C ASN A 94 -0.69 50.05 -35.92
N GLU A 95 0.63 50.18 -35.74
CA GLU A 95 1.62 49.27 -36.29
C GLU A 95 1.41 47.84 -35.76
N TYR A 96 1.20 47.67 -34.45
CA TYR A 96 0.91 46.36 -33.85
C TYR A 96 -0.32 45.72 -34.49
N LEU A 97 -1.43 46.46 -34.58
CA LEU A 97 -2.69 45.98 -35.18
C LEU A 97 -2.52 45.62 -36.66
N THR A 98 -1.77 46.43 -37.40
CA THR A 98 -1.53 46.23 -38.83
C THR A 98 -0.69 44.98 -39.09
N GLU A 99 0.38 44.77 -38.32
CA GLU A 99 1.23 43.59 -38.45
C GLU A 99 0.51 42.31 -38.00
N MET A 100 -0.26 42.35 -36.90
CA MET A 100 -1.09 41.21 -36.49
C MET A 100 -2.11 40.82 -37.56
N ALA A 101 -2.75 41.80 -38.21
CA ALA A 101 -3.69 41.56 -39.31
C ALA A 101 -3.00 40.90 -40.52
N LYS A 102 -1.77 41.30 -40.87
CA LYS A 102 -0.97 40.65 -41.94
C LYS A 102 -0.64 39.19 -41.61
N LEU A 103 -0.49 38.87 -40.33
CA LEU A 103 -0.22 37.51 -39.84
C LEU A 103 -1.49 36.65 -39.75
N GLY A 104 -2.65 37.18 -40.15
CA GLY A 104 -3.93 36.46 -40.18
C GLY A 104 -4.83 36.70 -38.97
N TYR A 105 -4.45 37.60 -38.06
CA TYR A 105 -5.22 37.93 -36.85
C TYR A 105 -5.86 39.31 -36.98
N SER A 106 -6.93 39.39 -37.78
CA SER A 106 -7.80 40.57 -37.83
C SER A 106 -8.90 40.50 -36.77
N ASP A 107 -9.48 41.65 -36.41
CA ASP A 107 -10.66 41.74 -35.54
C ASP A 107 -10.50 41.07 -34.16
N ILE A 108 -9.30 41.19 -33.57
CA ILE A 108 -9.01 40.67 -32.22
C ILE A 108 -9.90 41.39 -31.19
N PRO A 109 -10.69 40.67 -30.37
CA PRO A 109 -11.47 41.30 -29.30
C PRO A 109 -10.58 42.09 -28.34
N ASP A 110 -11.05 43.27 -27.90
CA ASP A 110 -10.31 44.19 -27.01
C ASP A 110 -9.63 43.50 -25.83
N ARG A 111 -10.36 42.58 -25.16
CA ARG A 111 -9.82 41.81 -24.03
C ARG A 111 -8.64 40.95 -24.47
N ASP A 112 -8.80 40.20 -25.56
CA ASP A 112 -7.76 39.31 -26.05
C ASP A 112 -6.54 40.07 -26.58
N LEU A 113 -6.76 41.23 -27.21
CA LEU A 113 -5.71 42.15 -27.62
C LEU A 113 -4.86 42.61 -26.43
N ALA A 114 -5.51 43.04 -25.35
CA ALA A 114 -4.81 43.41 -24.12
C ALA A 114 -4.03 42.23 -23.53
N LEU A 115 -4.63 41.03 -23.50
CA LEU A 115 -3.99 39.82 -23.00
C LEU A 115 -2.74 39.42 -23.77
N LEU A 116 -2.75 39.52 -25.11
CA LEU A 116 -1.57 39.25 -25.93
C LEU A 116 -0.41 40.18 -25.54
N ILE A 117 -0.68 41.49 -25.51
CA ILE A 117 0.33 42.52 -25.22
C ILE A 117 0.88 42.38 -23.79
N MET A 118 0.01 42.15 -22.80
CA MET A 118 0.41 41.95 -21.41
C MET A 118 1.33 40.73 -21.22
N ASN A 119 1.22 39.73 -22.09
CA ASN A 119 1.98 38.49 -22.03
C ASN A 119 3.09 38.40 -23.08
N SER A 120 3.57 39.56 -23.55
CA SER A 120 4.69 39.67 -24.49
C SER A 120 4.47 38.92 -25.81
N VAL A 121 3.21 38.82 -26.25
CA VAL A 121 2.90 38.31 -27.58
C VAL A 121 2.83 39.50 -28.52
N ASP A 122 3.85 39.65 -29.36
CA ASP A 122 3.94 40.69 -30.38
C ASP A 122 3.95 40.08 -31.81
N PRO A 123 3.87 40.89 -32.87
CA PRO A 123 3.88 40.37 -34.24
C PRO A 123 5.13 39.55 -34.58
N GLU A 124 6.29 39.87 -33.98
CA GLU A 124 7.53 39.12 -34.19
C GLU A 124 7.41 37.71 -33.58
N PHE A 125 6.91 37.59 -32.35
CA PHE A 125 6.60 36.32 -31.69
C PHE A 125 5.71 35.44 -32.57
N VAL A 126 4.63 35.99 -33.10
CA VAL A 126 3.67 35.25 -33.96
C VAL A 126 4.32 34.85 -35.29
N GLN A 127 5.04 35.77 -35.93
CA GLN A 127 5.75 35.50 -37.18
C GLN A 127 6.81 34.40 -37.01
N GLU A 128 7.54 34.40 -35.90
CA GLU A 128 8.50 33.34 -35.60
C GLU A 128 7.82 31.99 -35.37
N LEU A 129 6.67 31.95 -34.68
CA LEU A 129 5.90 30.70 -34.53
C LEU A 129 5.43 30.15 -35.88
N GLN A 130 4.93 31.00 -36.78
CA GLN A 130 4.58 30.61 -38.15
C GLN A 130 5.79 30.06 -38.92
N ASN A 131 6.95 30.71 -38.80
CA ASN A 131 8.20 30.24 -39.41
C ASN A 131 8.68 28.88 -38.85
N LEU A 132 8.33 28.58 -37.59
CA LEU A 132 8.57 27.28 -36.95
C LEU A 132 7.50 26.23 -37.30
N GLY A 133 6.52 26.57 -38.13
CA GLY A 133 5.48 25.65 -38.60
C GLY A 133 4.14 25.74 -37.86
N TYR A 134 4.02 26.62 -36.85
CA TYR A 134 2.78 26.81 -36.08
C TYR A 134 1.90 27.88 -36.74
N ASN A 135 1.30 27.52 -37.89
CA ASN A 135 0.58 28.47 -38.75
C ASN A 135 -0.88 28.73 -38.34
N ASP A 136 -1.53 27.79 -37.66
CA ASP A 136 -2.97 27.79 -37.38
C ASP A 136 -3.27 27.92 -35.88
N LEU A 137 -2.58 28.84 -35.20
CA LEU A 137 -2.79 29.07 -33.76
C LEU A 137 -4.01 29.95 -33.51
N THR A 138 -4.78 29.65 -32.47
CA THR A 138 -5.82 30.58 -32.01
C THR A 138 -5.21 31.70 -31.16
N ILE A 139 -5.91 32.81 -31.01
CA ILE A 139 -5.52 33.88 -30.07
C ILE A 139 -5.35 33.33 -28.63
N ARG A 140 -6.18 32.34 -28.26
CA ARG A 140 -6.08 31.65 -26.98
C ARG A 140 -4.78 30.85 -26.87
N ASP A 141 -4.36 30.17 -27.94
CA ASP A 141 -3.10 29.43 -27.96
C ASP A 141 -1.89 30.36 -27.83
N LEU A 142 -1.88 31.45 -28.59
CA LEU A 142 -0.84 32.49 -28.53
C LEU A 142 -0.72 33.08 -27.12
N THR A 143 -1.85 33.48 -26.54
CA THR A 143 -1.92 33.99 -25.17
C THR A 143 -1.40 32.97 -24.16
N LYS A 144 -1.83 31.71 -24.27
CA LYS A 144 -1.37 30.62 -23.39
C LYS A 144 0.14 30.39 -23.51
N MET A 145 0.70 30.44 -24.71
CA MET A 145 2.13 30.32 -24.94
C MET A 145 2.91 31.49 -24.32
N GLY A 146 2.43 32.72 -24.48
CA GLY A 146 3.00 33.91 -23.84
C GLY A 146 3.01 33.80 -22.31
N ILE A 147 1.86 33.47 -21.71
CA ILE A 147 1.70 33.34 -20.25
C ILE A 147 2.70 32.34 -19.65
N HIS A 148 2.85 31.18 -20.28
CA HIS A 148 3.73 30.12 -19.78
C HIS A 148 5.17 30.22 -20.32
N GLY A 149 5.46 31.20 -21.16
CA GLY A 149 6.78 31.41 -21.75
C GLY A 149 7.21 30.31 -22.73
N ALA A 150 6.27 29.69 -23.43
CA ALA A 150 6.57 28.78 -24.55
C ALA A 150 6.97 29.59 -25.79
N SER A 151 8.11 30.27 -25.72
CA SER A 151 8.59 31.19 -26.74
C SER A 151 9.12 30.47 -27.99
N PRO A 152 9.19 31.16 -29.15
CA PRO A 152 9.90 30.66 -30.32
C PRO A 152 11.34 30.19 -30.03
N GLU A 153 12.08 30.93 -29.21
CA GLU A 153 13.43 30.56 -28.79
C GLU A 153 13.46 29.23 -28.03
N TYR A 154 12.53 29.04 -27.10
CA TYR A 154 12.40 27.77 -26.38
C TYR A 154 12.08 26.60 -27.33
N ILE A 155 11.22 26.83 -28.33
CA ILE A 155 10.88 25.81 -29.34
C ILE A 155 12.08 25.48 -30.23
N LYS A 156 12.87 26.49 -30.64
CA LYS A 156 14.12 26.29 -31.41
C LYS A 156 15.11 25.43 -30.62
N GLN A 157 15.35 25.76 -29.35
CA GLN A 157 16.22 24.99 -28.45
C GLN A 157 15.72 23.54 -28.28
N LEU A 158 14.41 23.33 -28.10
CA LEU A 158 13.83 21.98 -28.04
C LEU A 158 14.03 21.21 -29.36
N ALA A 159 13.86 21.87 -30.51
CA ALA A 159 14.05 21.25 -31.82
C ALA A 159 15.51 20.82 -32.07
N GLU A 160 16.48 21.60 -31.60
CA GLU A 160 17.92 21.24 -31.62
C GLU A 160 18.21 20.00 -30.77
N LEU A 161 17.46 19.83 -29.67
CA LEU A 161 17.54 18.66 -28.78
C LEU A 161 16.73 17.45 -29.28
N GLY A 162 16.12 17.55 -30.46
CA GLY A 162 15.38 16.46 -31.12
C GLY A 162 13.86 16.51 -30.93
N TYR A 163 13.33 17.50 -30.21
CA TYR A 163 11.90 17.64 -29.94
C TYR A 163 11.25 18.59 -30.93
N LYS A 164 10.93 18.05 -32.10
CA LYS A 164 10.28 18.78 -33.20
C LYS A 164 8.78 18.60 -33.18
N ASP A 165 8.05 19.56 -33.75
CA ASP A 165 6.61 19.50 -34.02
C ASP A 165 5.75 19.14 -32.78
N LEU A 166 6.17 19.59 -31.60
CA LEU A 166 5.42 19.36 -30.37
C LEU A 166 4.10 20.14 -30.38
N PRO A 167 2.96 19.54 -30.01
CA PRO A 167 1.71 20.28 -29.93
C PRO A 167 1.83 21.39 -28.87
N VAL A 168 1.16 22.53 -29.09
CA VAL A 168 1.17 23.70 -28.19
C VAL A 168 0.91 23.32 -26.73
N ASN A 169 -0.07 22.45 -26.50
CA ASN A 169 -0.40 21.98 -25.16
C ASN A 169 0.78 21.26 -24.48
N GLN A 170 1.61 20.52 -25.24
CA GLN A 170 2.79 19.85 -24.71
C GLN A 170 3.91 20.86 -24.41
N LEU A 171 4.16 21.83 -25.29
CA LEU A 171 5.13 22.91 -25.06
C LEU A 171 4.80 23.70 -23.79
N VAL A 172 3.54 24.09 -23.65
CA VAL A 172 3.04 24.79 -22.46
C VAL A 172 3.20 23.92 -21.21
N LYS A 173 2.83 22.63 -21.28
CA LYS A 173 2.99 21.69 -20.16
C LYS A 173 4.45 21.55 -19.74
N MET A 174 5.37 21.47 -20.70
CA MET A 174 6.81 21.44 -20.42
C MET A 174 7.28 22.68 -19.69
N ARG A 175 6.82 23.88 -20.10
CA ARG A 175 7.13 25.14 -19.39
C ARG A 175 6.54 25.22 -17.99
N ILE A 176 5.27 24.85 -17.82
CA ILE A 176 4.59 24.82 -16.52
C ILE A 176 5.35 23.96 -15.51
N HIS A 177 5.91 22.84 -15.98
CA HIS A 177 6.70 21.94 -15.15
C HIS A 177 8.21 22.18 -15.26
N SER A 178 8.65 23.35 -15.74
CA SER A 178 10.05 23.76 -15.75
C SER A 178 11.00 22.78 -16.46
N VAL A 179 10.55 22.16 -17.55
CA VAL A 179 11.41 21.35 -18.42
C VAL A 179 12.27 22.29 -19.26
N ALA A 180 13.46 22.62 -18.75
CA ALA A 180 14.43 23.49 -19.41
C ALA A 180 15.30 22.72 -20.43
N PRO A 181 15.78 23.34 -21.52
CA PRO A 181 16.69 22.70 -22.47
C PRO A 181 17.94 22.13 -21.82
N GLU A 182 18.52 22.84 -20.84
CA GLU A 182 19.73 22.41 -20.12
C GLU A 182 19.48 21.13 -19.31
N TYR A 183 18.26 20.94 -18.82
CA TYR A 183 17.87 19.71 -18.12
C TYR A 183 17.83 18.51 -19.09
N ILE A 184 17.29 18.72 -20.30
CA ILE A 184 17.26 17.70 -21.35
C ILE A 184 18.69 17.36 -21.81
N GLU A 185 19.54 18.36 -22.05
CA GLU A 185 20.95 18.15 -22.37
C GLU A 185 21.69 17.37 -21.28
N GLY A 186 21.43 17.68 -20.01
CA GLY A 186 21.98 16.95 -18.88
C GLY A 186 21.59 15.47 -18.90
N LEU A 187 20.32 15.16 -19.16
CA LEU A 187 19.84 13.79 -19.30
C LEU A 187 20.51 13.07 -20.48
N GLN A 188 20.67 13.74 -21.62
CA GLN A 188 21.36 13.19 -22.79
C GLN A 188 22.84 12.90 -22.50
N LYS A 189 23.53 13.77 -21.74
CA LYS A 189 24.92 13.55 -21.27
C LYS A 189 25.02 12.35 -20.31
N LEU A 190 23.98 12.11 -19.52
CA LEU A 190 23.85 10.92 -18.67
C LEU A 190 23.42 9.67 -19.45
N GLY A 191 23.27 9.75 -20.78
CA GLY A 191 22.96 8.62 -21.65
C GLY A 191 21.45 8.42 -21.93
N TYR A 192 20.59 9.26 -21.37
CA TYR A 192 19.14 9.20 -21.62
C TYR A 192 18.79 10.05 -22.85
N LYS A 193 18.76 9.40 -24.00
CA LYS A 193 18.36 9.99 -25.27
C LYS A 193 16.91 9.64 -25.59
N ASP A 194 16.29 10.44 -26.46
CA ASP A 194 14.96 10.17 -27.02
C ASP A 194 13.85 9.96 -25.97
N ILE A 195 13.96 10.59 -24.81
CA ILE A 195 12.93 10.53 -23.76
C ILE A 195 11.65 11.20 -24.29
N PRO A 196 10.48 10.55 -24.24
CA PRO A 196 9.23 11.20 -24.63
C PRO A 196 8.97 12.50 -23.85
N ALA A 197 8.48 13.55 -24.53
CA ALA A 197 8.25 14.86 -23.91
C ALA A 197 7.33 14.81 -22.68
N ASN A 198 6.33 13.91 -22.70
CA ASN A 198 5.45 13.66 -21.55
C ASN A 198 6.19 13.03 -20.36
N GLN A 199 7.23 12.23 -20.62
CA GLN A 199 8.08 11.62 -19.61
C GLN A 199 9.03 12.64 -18.98
N LEU A 200 9.59 13.57 -19.76
CA LEU A 200 10.34 14.71 -19.21
C LEU A 200 9.50 15.55 -18.24
N VAL A 201 8.22 15.77 -18.56
CA VAL A 201 7.30 16.44 -17.65
C VAL A 201 7.12 15.62 -16.35
N LYS A 202 6.91 14.31 -16.45
CA LYS A 202 6.80 13.43 -15.26
C LYS A 202 8.05 13.47 -14.40
N PHE A 203 9.24 13.52 -15.01
CA PHE A 203 10.48 13.68 -14.30
C PHE A 203 10.51 14.93 -13.45
N ARG A 204 10.08 16.07 -13.99
CA ARG A 204 10.00 17.32 -13.24
C ARG A 204 8.93 17.30 -12.15
N ILE A 205 7.80 16.63 -12.37
CA ILE A 205 6.73 16.47 -11.37
C ILE A 205 7.19 15.62 -10.17
N HIS A 206 8.01 14.60 -10.41
CA HIS A 206 8.49 13.66 -9.40
C HIS A 206 9.95 13.90 -8.99
N ASP A 207 10.48 15.10 -9.24
CA ASP A 207 11.82 15.54 -8.84
C ASP A 207 12.95 14.58 -9.23
N VAL A 208 12.90 14.04 -10.46
CA VAL A 208 14.03 13.30 -11.04
C VAL A 208 15.10 14.31 -11.47
N THR A 209 16.08 14.57 -10.60
CA THR A 209 17.18 15.51 -10.89
C THR A 209 18.34 14.84 -11.64
N LEU A 210 19.19 15.63 -12.28
CA LEU A 210 20.41 15.12 -12.92
C LEU A 210 21.36 14.49 -11.90
N GLU A 211 21.45 15.09 -10.72
CA GLU A 211 22.24 14.59 -9.58
C GLU A 211 21.74 13.23 -9.11
N TYR A 212 20.42 13.08 -8.89
CA TYR A 212 19.82 11.80 -8.52
C TYR A 212 20.15 10.69 -9.52
N VAL A 213 20.06 10.98 -10.83
CA VAL A 213 20.39 10.02 -11.87
C VAL A 213 21.88 9.67 -11.87
N SER A 214 22.77 10.66 -11.66
CA SER A 214 24.22 10.45 -11.57
C SER A 214 24.58 9.58 -10.37
N GLU A 215 24.02 9.87 -9.19
CA GLU A 215 24.28 9.13 -7.96
C GLU A 215 23.83 7.67 -8.06
N LEU A 216 22.68 7.39 -8.70
CA LEU A 216 22.26 6.01 -8.95
C LEU A 216 23.27 5.27 -9.85
N LYS A 217 23.84 5.93 -10.86
CA LYS A 217 24.90 5.34 -11.70
C LYS A 217 26.17 5.08 -10.92
N GLU A 218 26.61 6.03 -10.08
CA GLU A 218 27.77 5.87 -9.20
C GLU A 218 27.59 4.73 -8.18
N LEU A 219 26.36 4.44 -7.80
CA LEU A 219 26.00 3.29 -6.95
C LEU A 219 25.99 1.95 -7.70
N GLY A 220 26.23 1.95 -9.01
CA GLY A 220 26.33 0.76 -9.86
C GLY A 220 25.09 0.46 -10.70
N TYR A 221 24.09 1.34 -10.73
CA TYR A 221 22.90 1.17 -11.56
C TYR A 221 23.04 1.94 -12.88
N GLU A 222 23.72 1.35 -13.87
CA GLU A 222 24.09 2.05 -15.11
C GLU A 222 22.95 2.11 -16.15
N ASP A 223 22.17 1.03 -16.27
CA ASP A 223 21.16 0.82 -17.33
C ASP A 223 19.72 0.89 -16.80
N ILE A 224 19.37 1.98 -16.14
CA ILE A 224 18.01 2.18 -15.62
C ILE A 224 17.09 2.64 -16.75
N PRO A 225 15.98 1.93 -17.04
CA PRO A 225 14.98 2.46 -17.98
C PRO A 225 14.45 3.81 -17.50
N GLU A 226 14.24 4.77 -18.41
CA GLU A 226 13.81 6.13 -18.07
C GLU A 226 12.47 6.12 -17.31
N SER A 227 11.56 5.23 -17.68
CA SER A 227 10.29 5.01 -16.97
C SER A 227 10.48 4.57 -15.51
N SER A 228 11.57 3.89 -15.17
CA SER A 228 11.86 3.42 -13.82
C SER A 228 12.35 4.53 -12.90
N LEU A 229 13.03 5.56 -13.40
CA LEU A 229 13.50 6.69 -12.58
C LEU A 229 12.36 7.38 -11.85
N THR A 230 11.22 7.59 -12.53
CA THR A 230 10.03 8.15 -11.91
C THR A 230 9.48 7.25 -10.81
N LYS A 231 9.44 5.94 -11.07
CA LYS A 231 8.94 4.96 -10.09
C LYS A 231 9.80 4.95 -8.82
N LEU A 232 11.11 5.03 -8.95
CA LEU A 232 12.02 5.08 -7.80
C LEU A 232 11.78 6.32 -6.95
N ARG A 233 11.58 7.49 -7.57
CA ARG A 233 11.23 8.73 -6.86
C ARG A 233 9.88 8.66 -6.17
N ILE A 234 8.85 8.13 -6.84
CA ILE A 234 7.51 7.96 -6.27
C ILE A 234 7.54 7.11 -4.98
N HIS A 235 8.38 6.07 -4.96
CA HIS A 235 8.53 5.19 -3.80
C HIS A 235 9.74 5.56 -2.92
N GLU A 236 10.24 6.80 -3.02
CA GLU A 236 11.28 7.34 -2.14
C GLU A 236 12.57 6.49 -2.05
N VAL A 237 12.93 5.81 -3.13
CA VAL A 237 14.22 5.12 -3.23
C VAL A 237 15.32 6.15 -3.46
N THR A 238 15.98 6.58 -2.38
CA THR A 238 17.06 7.58 -2.39
C THR A 238 18.44 6.92 -2.52
N PRO A 239 19.46 7.63 -3.02
CA PRO A 239 20.84 7.14 -3.03
C PRO A 239 21.34 6.80 -1.61
N GLU A 240 20.94 7.56 -0.60
CA GLU A 240 21.25 7.33 0.81
C GLU A 240 20.68 5.99 1.28
N TYR A 241 19.41 5.70 0.98
CA TYR A 241 18.76 4.44 1.32
C TYR A 241 19.51 3.22 0.74
N ILE A 242 20.02 3.35 -0.49
CA ILE A 242 20.83 2.31 -1.14
C ILE A 242 22.20 2.16 -0.46
N LYS A 243 22.87 3.29 -0.14
CA LYS A 243 24.17 3.30 0.55
C LYS A 243 24.06 2.61 1.92
N GLU A 244 23.04 2.95 2.70
CA GLU A 244 22.80 2.38 4.03
C GLU A 244 22.56 0.86 3.97
N PHE A 245 21.82 0.34 2.98
CA PHE A 245 21.70 -1.12 2.81
C PHE A 245 23.01 -1.79 2.44
N LYS A 246 23.83 -1.13 1.60
CA LYS A 246 25.16 -1.62 1.23
C LYS A 246 26.08 -1.68 2.44
N GLU A 247 25.97 -0.72 3.36
CA GLU A 247 26.69 -0.69 4.65
C GLU A 247 26.18 -1.77 5.61
N ALA A 248 24.88 -2.06 5.60
CA ALA A 248 24.27 -3.19 6.33
C ALA A 248 24.59 -4.57 5.71
N GLY A 249 25.40 -4.63 4.65
CA GLY A 249 25.85 -5.87 4.03
C GLY A 249 24.99 -6.38 2.86
N LEU A 250 23.83 -5.75 2.59
CA LEU A 250 23.00 -6.08 1.44
C LEU A 250 23.48 -5.32 0.19
N LYS A 251 24.30 -6.01 -0.61
CA LYS A 251 24.85 -5.50 -1.86
C LYS A 251 23.99 -5.89 -3.05
N ASP A 252 24.10 -5.13 -4.13
CA ASP A 252 23.55 -5.48 -5.45
C ASP A 252 22.02 -5.74 -5.46
N ILE A 253 21.26 -5.04 -4.62
CA ILE A 253 19.80 -5.16 -4.56
C ILE A 253 19.18 -4.61 -5.86
N PRO A 254 18.39 -5.39 -6.63
CA PRO A 254 17.73 -4.87 -7.81
C PRO A 254 16.83 -3.67 -7.49
N LEU A 255 16.81 -2.63 -8.33
CA LEU A 255 15.99 -1.41 -8.12
C LEU A 255 14.50 -1.72 -7.87
N GLY A 256 13.94 -2.68 -8.60
CA GLY A 256 12.56 -3.11 -8.39
C GLY A 256 12.33 -3.73 -7.01
N GLN A 257 13.36 -4.32 -6.41
CA GLN A 257 13.32 -4.87 -5.07
C GLN A 257 13.43 -3.78 -4.00
N LEU A 258 14.29 -2.77 -4.21
CA LEU A 258 14.35 -1.58 -3.34
C LEU A 258 13.00 -0.86 -3.26
N VAL A 259 12.29 -0.77 -4.39
CA VAL A 259 10.91 -0.24 -4.41
C VAL A 259 9.97 -1.08 -3.53
N LYS A 260 10.03 -2.42 -3.61
CA LYS A 260 9.21 -3.28 -2.75
C LYS A 260 9.57 -3.14 -1.28
N MET A 261 10.86 -3.02 -0.97
CA MET A 261 11.34 -2.77 0.39
C MET A 261 10.76 -1.47 0.94
N ARG A 262 10.73 -0.39 0.14
CA ARG A 262 10.06 0.86 0.51
C ARG A 262 8.55 0.72 0.72
N ILE A 263 7.86 -0.01 -0.16
CA ILE A 263 6.42 -0.24 -0.05
C ILE A 263 6.06 -1.01 1.23
N HIS A 264 6.96 -1.87 1.70
CA HIS A 264 6.79 -2.66 2.92
C HIS A 264 7.68 -2.15 4.05
N ASP A 265 7.96 -0.84 4.11
CA ASP A 265 8.63 -0.17 5.24
C ASP A 265 9.92 -0.83 5.74
N VAL A 266 10.66 -1.53 4.87
CA VAL A 266 11.94 -2.15 5.21
C VAL A 266 13.01 -1.06 5.24
N ILE A 267 13.54 -0.78 6.43
CA ILE A 267 14.59 0.21 6.67
C ILE A 267 15.97 -0.45 6.88
N PRO A 268 17.08 0.25 6.58
CA PRO A 268 18.42 -0.29 6.75
C PRO A 268 18.77 -0.70 8.19
N GLU A 269 18.33 0.07 9.19
CA GLU A 269 18.57 -0.25 10.60
C GLU A 269 17.97 -1.61 10.98
N PHE A 270 16.78 -1.94 10.48
CA PHE A 270 16.13 -3.23 10.71
C PHE A 270 16.98 -4.40 10.18
N ALA A 271 17.56 -4.27 9.00
CA ALA A 271 18.45 -5.29 8.45
C ALA A 271 19.74 -5.44 9.27
N LYS A 272 20.31 -4.33 9.73
CA LYS A 272 21.51 -4.31 10.57
C LYS A 272 21.27 -4.94 11.95
N GLU A 273 20.16 -4.58 12.61
CA GLU A 273 19.79 -5.15 13.90
C GLU A 273 19.52 -6.65 13.80
N LEU A 274 18.92 -7.13 12.70
CA LEU A 274 18.76 -8.57 12.42
C LEU A 274 20.12 -9.26 12.18
N ALA A 275 21.04 -8.60 11.49
CA ALA A 275 22.40 -9.12 11.33
C ALA A 275 23.12 -9.26 12.68
N GLU A 276 22.98 -8.28 13.58
CA GLU A 276 23.52 -8.31 14.94
C GLU A 276 22.81 -9.33 15.85
N ALA A 277 21.51 -9.60 15.60
CA ALA A 277 20.78 -10.74 16.17
C ALA A 277 21.27 -12.11 15.63
N GLY A 278 22.24 -12.08 14.72
CA GLY A 278 22.91 -13.21 14.09
C GLY A 278 22.10 -13.85 12.96
N TYR A 279 21.38 -13.02 12.21
CA TYR A 279 20.85 -13.31 10.87
C TYR A 279 21.52 -12.42 9.81
N PRO A 280 22.85 -12.53 9.60
CA PRO A 280 23.63 -11.57 8.78
C PRO A 280 23.31 -11.61 7.28
N ASP A 281 22.78 -12.72 6.77
CA ASP A 281 22.64 -12.97 5.33
C ASP A 281 21.16 -13.02 4.87
N LEU A 282 20.30 -12.20 5.48
CA LEU A 282 18.89 -12.14 5.07
C LEU A 282 18.76 -11.51 3.68
N SER A 283 18.17 -12.26 2.75
CA SER A 283 17.84 -11.71 1.43
C SER A 283 16.81 -10.57 1.54
N PRO A 284 16.79 -9.63 0.57
CA PRO A 284 15.76 -8.59 0.51
C PRO A 284 14.32 -9.11 0.57
N ASN A 285 14.02 -10.25 -0.06
CA ASN A 285 12.70 -10.87 0.01
C ASN A 285 12.36 -11.31 1.44
N ARG A 286 13.35 -11.83 2.18
CA ARG A 286 13.14 -12.27 3.55
C ARG A 286 12.91 -11.09 4.50
N LEU A 287 13.63 -9.98 4.30
CA LEU A 287 13.37 -8.74 5.06
C LEU A 287 11.96 -8.20 4.82
N ILE A 288 11.49 -8.24 3.58
CA ILE A 288 10.10 -7.88 3.24
C ILE A 288 9.11 -8.81 3.93
N GLU A 289 9.31 -10.13 3.88
CA GLU A 289 8.43 -11.08 4.58
C GLU A 289 8.43 -10.87 6.10
N PHE A 290 9.59 -10.55 6.68
CA PHE A 290 9.68 -10.21 8.10
C PHE A 290 8.84 -8.98 8.42
N SER A 291 8.94 -7.92 7.61
CA SER A 291 8.15 -6.71 7.80
C SER A 291 6.64 -6.96 7.60
N ILE A 292 6.23 -7.69 6.55
CA ILE A 292 4.81 -8.00 6.28
C ILE A 292 4.17 -8.81 7.41
N HIS A 293 4.94 -9.68 8.06
CA HIS A 293 4.44 -10.59 9.10
C HIS A 293 4.82 -10.16 10.52
N ASP A 294 5.18 -8.89 10.71
CA ASP A 294 5.52 -8.31 12.02
C ASP A 294 6.58 -9.11 12.79
N VAL A 295 7.58 -9.64 12.07
CA VAL A 295 8.76 -10.27 12.67
C VAL A 295 9.73 -9.16 13.08
N ASP A 296 9.65 -8.74 14.34
CA ASP A 296 10.59 -7.81 14.94
C ASP A 296 11.91 -8.49 15.39
N VAL A 297 12.93 -7.67 15.64
CA VAL A 297 14.27 -8.11 16.07
C VAL A 297 14.22 -8.82 17.42
N GLU A 298 13.37 -8.35 18.34
CA GLU A 298 13.24 -8.92 19.69
C GLU A 298 12.67 -10.33 19.66
N PHE A 299 11.70 -10.59 18.79
CA PHE A 299 11.16 -11.93 18.55
C PHE A 299 12.23 -12.87 18.00
N ALA A 300 12.98 -12.42 16.98
CA ALA A 300 14.03 -13.23 16.36
C ALA A 300 15.20 -13.51 17.32
N LYS A 301 15.58 -12.54 18.18
CA LYS A 301 16.57 -12.71 19.25
C LYS A 301 16.05 -13.63 20.36
N GLY A 302 14.84 -13.38 20.85
CA GLY A 302 14.25 -14.15 21.94
C GLY A 302 14.07 -15.64 21.60
N LEU A 303 13.80 -15.97 20.33
CA LEU A 303 13.80 -17.38 19.90
C LEU A 303 15.17 -18.04 20.11
N ARG A 304 16.26 -17.35 19.79
CA ARG A 304 17.61 -17.87 20.01
C ARG A 304 17.91 -18.04 21.49
N GLU A 305 17.50 -17.09 22.32
CA GLU A 305 17.66 -17.15 23.78
C GLU A 305 16.87 -18.31 24.41
N LEU A 306 15.74 -18.69 23.80
CA LEU A 306 14.95 -19.87 24.16
C LEU A 306 15.51 -21.19 23.60
N GLY A 307 16.71 -21.18 23.01
CA GLY A 307 17.43 -22.37 22.54
C GLY A 307 17.24 -22.70 21.05
N TYR A 308 16.61 -21.81 20.27
CA TYR A 308 16.42 -21.99 18.83
C TYR A 308 17.53 -21.30 18.01
N GLU A 309 18.80 -21.59 18.31
CA GLU A 309 19.95 -20.88 17.73
C GLU A 309 20.04 -20.98 16.20
N ASP A 310 19.65 -22.13 15.62
CA ASP A 310 19.72 -22.43 14.19
C ASP A 310 18.35 -22.34 13.48
N ILE A 311 17.39 -21.61 14.06
CA ILE A 311 16.07 -21.50 13.44
C ILE A 311 16.14 -20.78 12.09
N SER A 312 15.62 -21.43 11.05
CA SER A 312 15.58 -20.83 9.72
C SER A 312 14.67 -19.59 9.72
N PRO A 313 15.02 -18.51 9.01
CA PRO A 313 14.16 -17.32 8.89
C PRO A 313 12.72 -17.64 8.42
N GLY A 314 12.55 -18.68 7.60
CA GLY A 314 11.22 -19.14 7.18
C GLY A 314 10.35 -19.64 8.33
N HIS A 315 10.92 -20.38 9.27
CA HIS A 315 10.18 -20.83 10.46
C HIS A 315 9.84 -19.65 11.37
N ILE A 316 10.69 -18.62 11.48
CA ILE A 316 10.38 -17.43 12.28
C ILE A 316 9.13 -16.73 11.72
N VAL A 317 9.07 -16.55 10.40
CA VAL A 317 7.90 -16.00 9.71
C VAL A 317 6.66 -16.87 9.94
N GLU A 318 6.77 -18.19 9.75
CA GLU A 318 5.66 -19.12 9.99
C GLU A 318 5.14 -19.04 11.43
N MET A 319 6.04 -18.93 12.41
CA MET A 319 5.65 -18.78 13.81
C MET A 319 4.87 -17.50 14.08
N LYS A 320 5.30 -16.36 13.52
CA LYS A 320 4.55 -15.10 13.61
C LYS A 320 3.18 -15.18 12.90
N ILE A 321 3.11 -15.77 11.70
CA ILE A 321 1.84 -15.99 10.97
C ILE A 321 0.82 -16.73 11.84
N HIS A 322 1.28 -17.71 12.64
CA HIS A 322 0.43 -18.49 13.54
C HIS A 322 0.29 -17.90 14.95
N ASN A 323 0.72 -16.66 15.17
CA ASN A 323 0.62 -15.94 16.44
C ASN A 323 1.32 -16.65 17.62
N LEU A 324 2.46 -17.30 17.36
CA LEU A 324 3.31 -17.82 18.43
C LEU A 324 4.05 -16.65 19.10
N SER A 325 3.96 -16.57 20.42
CA SER A 325 4.70 -15.62 21.24
C SER A 325 5.86 -16.29 21.96
N LEU A 326 6.90 -15.52 22.29
CA LEU A 326 8.01 -15.98 23.14
C LEU A 326 7.49 -16.46 24.51
N GLU A 327 6.50 -15.78 25.07
CA GLU A 327 5.84 -16.17 26.33
C GLU A 327 5.23 -17.57 26.23
N TYR A 328 4.49 -17.88 25.15
CA TYR A 328 3.90 -19.20 24.97
C TYR A 328 4.97 -20.30 24.91
N ILE A 329 6.07 -20.06 24.19
CA ILE A 329 7.18 -21.02 24.06
C ILE A 329 7.89 -21.20 25.40
N ASN A 330 8.19 -20.10 26.10
CA ASN A 330 8.82 -20.13 27.42
C ASN A 330 7.93 -20.88 28.44
N GLU A 331 6.63 -20.65 28.45
CA GLU A 331 5.70 -21.35 29.32
C GLU A 331 5.58 -22.85 28.99
N LEU A 332 5.72 -23.24 27.71
CA LEU A 332 5.83 -24.66 27.37
C LEU A 332 7.11 -25.28 27.97
N ILE A 333 8.24 -24.57 27.91
CA ILE A 333 9.50 -24.99 28.52
C ILE A 333 9.34 -25.13 30.05
N THR A 334 8.72 -24.17 30.74
CA THR A 334 8.48 -24.27 32.20
C THR A 334 7.53 -25.41 32.57
N LEU A 335 6.62 -25.77 31.66
CA LEU A 335 5.76 -26.95 31.77
C LEU A 335 6.47 -28.25 31.33
N GLY A 336 7.78 -28.24 31.09
CA GLY A 336 8.59 -29.43 30.78
C GLY A 336 8.55 -29.87 29.32
N TYR A 337 7.97 -29.07 28.43
CA TYR A 337 7.98 -29.31 26.99
C TYR A 337 9.17 -28.60 26.34
N GLU A 338 10.36 -29.12 26.61
CA GLU A 338 11.63 -28.57 26.13
C GLU A 338 11.96 -29.04 24.70
N ASN A 339 12.79 -28.27 23.98
CA ASN A 339 13.36 -28.64 22.67
C ASN A 339 12.34 -29.06 21.60
N LEU A 340 11.13 -28.48 21.63
CA LEU A 340 10.12 -28.73 20.60
C LEU A 340 10.60 -28.17 19.26
N SER A 341 10.44 -28.90 18.16
CA SER A 341 10.74 -28.32 16.85
C SER A 341 9.77 -27.15 16.53
N PRO A 342 10.19 -26.13 15.75
CA PRO A 342 9.31 -25.03 15.33
C PRO A 342 7.99 -25.52 14.72
N ARG A 343 8.04 -26.60 13.92
CA ARG A 343 6.86 -27.23 13.32
C ARG A 343 5.86 -27.73 14.36
N VAL A 344 6.34 -28.32 15.46
CA VAL A 344 5.46 -28.81 16.54
C VAL A 344 4.85 -27.65 17.30
N LEU A 345 5.61 -26.57 17.57
CA LEU A 345 5.05 -25.36 18.19
C LEU A 345 3.92 -24.77 17.33
N VAL A 346 4.15 -24.67 16.02
CA VAL A 346 3.16 -24.19 15.05
C VAL A 346 1.93 -25.10 15.05
N GLU A 347 2.11 -26.41 15.01
CA GLU A 347 1.01 -27.39 15.06
C GLU A 347 0.18 -27.27 16.36
N MET A 348 0.85 -27.17 17.52
CA MET A 348 0.20 -26.95 18.81
C MET A 348 -0.64 -25.67 18.81
N LYS A 349 -0.12 -24.58 18.22
CA LYS A 349 -0.82 -23.31 18.16
C LYS A 349 -2.02 -23.35 17.20
N ILE A 350 -1.86 -23.95 16.01
CA ILE A 350 -2.93 -24.13 15.02
C ILE A 350 -4.10 -24.92 15.62
N HIS A 351 -3.80 -25.96 16.41
CA HIS A 351 -4.81 -26.81 17.04
C HIS A 351 -5.24 -26.31 18.43
N ASN A 352 -4.91 -25.07 18.79
CA ASN A 352 -5.34 -24.40 20.01
C ASN A 352 -4.98 -25.16 21.30
N VAL A 353 -3.79 -25.77 21.35
CA VAL A 353 -3.26 -26.36 22.58
C VAL A 353 -2.90 -25.23 23.54
N THR A 354 -3.76 -24.96 24.52
CA THR A 354 -3.57 -23.86 25.47
C THR A 354 -2.70 -24.27 26.66
N LEU A 355 -1.99 -23.31 27.26
CA LEU A 355 -1.21 -23.53 28.47
C LEU A 355 -2.09 -23.97 29.65
N ASN A 356 -3.31 -23.44 29.76
CA ASN A 356 -4.26 -23.85 30.79
C ASN A 356 -4.70 -25.30 30.63
N PHE A 357 -4.93 -25.76 29.39
CA PHE A 357 -5.24 -27.16 29.14
C PHE A 357 -4.10 -28.08 29.60
N ILE A 358 -2.85 -27.71 29.33
CA ILE A 358 -1.68 -28.48 29.78
C ILE A 358 -1.57 -28.48 31.32
N ARG A 359 -1.77 -27.34 31.97
CA ARG A 359 -1.77 -27.23 33.45
C ARG A 359 -2.87 -28.06 34.09
N ASP A 360 -4.08 -27.95 33.58
CA ASP A 360 -5.24 -28.72 34.01
C ASP A 360 -4.98 -30.23 33.91
N LEU A 361 -4.38 -30.68 32.81
CA LEU A 361 -3.98 -32.07 32.62
C LEU A 361 -2.99 -32.53 33.71
N LYS A 362 -1.95 -31.74 33.98
CA LYS A 362 -0.98 -32.04 35.03
C LYS A 362 -1.61 -32.10 36.42
N GLU A 363 -2.49 -31.15 36.75
CA GLU A 363 -3.26 -31.17 38.02
C GLU A 363 -4.14 -32.41 38.13
N MET A 364 -4.66 -32.89 36.99
CA MET A 364 -5.40 -34.14 36.89
C MET A 364 -4.49 -35.38 36.83
N GLY A 365 -3.19 -35.27 37.07
CA GLY A 365 -2.27 -36.42 37.13
C GLY A 365 -1.80 -36.94 35.76
N PHE A 366 -2.03 -36.19 34.69
CA PHE A 366 -1.49 -36.50 33.37
C PHE A 366 -0.14 -35.79 33.18
N GLU A 367 0.93 -36.39 33.69
CA GLU A 367 2.26 -35.74 33.75
C GLU A 367 3.06 -35.81 32.43
N ASP A 368 2.89 -36.88 31.63
CA ASP A 368 3.74 -37.20 30.47
C ASP A 368 2.97 -37.30 29.13
N ILE A 369 2.10 -36.33 28.83
CA ILE A 369 1.41 -36.32 27.52
C ILE A 369 2.33 -35.75 26.44
N SER A 370 2.66 -36.53 25.41
CA SER A 370 3.46 -36.02 24.29
C SER A 370 2.77 -34.85 23.56
N PRO A 371 3.51 -33.89 22.96
CA PRO A 371 2.95 -32.77 22.19
C PRO A 371 1.94 -33.21 21.12
N ARG A 372 2.27 -34.28 20.39
CA ARG A 372 1.39 -34.87 19.38
C ARG A 372 0.06 -35.35 19.97
N LYS A 373 0.10 -35.92 21.18
CA LYS A 373 -1.11 -36.36 21.88
C LYS A 373 -1.93 -35.18 22.38
N LEU A 374 -1.31 -34.09 22.85
CA LEU A 374 -2.02 -32.84 23.17
C LEU A 374 -2.77 -32.29 21.96
N VAL A 375 -2.09 -32.24 20.81
CA VAL A 375 -2.70 -31.83 19.54
C VAL A 375 -3.89 -32.73 19.17
N GLU A 376 -3.70 -34.05 19.23
CA GLU A 376 -4.77 -35.02 18.95
C GLU A 376 -5.96 -34.87 19.90
N MET A 377 -5.71 -34.65 21.19
CA MET A 377 -6.74 -34.36 22.19
C MET A 377 -7.55 -33.13 21.79
N CYS A 378 -6.88 -32.02 21.44
CA CYS A 378 -7.56 -30.80 20.99
C CYS A 378 -8.34 -30.99 19.68
N ILE A 379 -7.78 -31.71 18.69
CA ILE A 379 -8.48 -32.03 17.43
C ILE A 379 -9.79 -32.78 17.69
N HIS A 380 -9.79 -33.69 18.67
CA HIS A 380 -10.97 -34.46 19.06
C HIS A 380 -11.79 -33.80 20.18
N ASN A 381 -11.57 -32.51 20.44
CA ASN A 381 -12.27 -31.73 21.46
C ASN A 381 -12.21 -32.34 22.86
N VAL A 382 -11.14 -33.05 23.22
CA VAL A 382 -10.89 -33.45 24.61
C VAL A 382 -10.45 -32.18 25.35
N ASP A 383 -11.30 -31.65 26.23
CA ASP A 383 -11.02 -30.48 27.04
C ASP A 383 -10.99 -30.82 28.55
N SER A 384 -10.54 -29.88 29.37
CA SER A 384 -10.41 -30.08 30.81
C SER A 384 -11.74 -30.38 31.51
N ASN A 385 -12.85 -29.80 31.04
CA ASN A 385 -14.17 -30.02 31.64
C ASN A 385 -14.64 -31.44 31.39
N TYR A 386 -14.47 -31.94 30.16
CA TYR A 386 -14.78 -33.32 29.80
C TYR A 386 -14.03 -34.31 30.70
N ILE A 387 -12.75 -34.09 30.95
CA ILE A 387 -11.93 -34.97 31.79
C ILE A 387 -12.39 -34.89 33.25
N ARG A 388 -12.66 -33.69 33.78
CA ARG A 388 -13.19 -33.51 35.15
C ARG A 388 -14.55 -34.20 35.31
N ASP A 389 -15.45 -34.04 34.35
CA ASP A 389 -16.78 -34.66 34.35
C ASP A 389 -16.72 -36.18 34.42
N LEU A 390 -15.77 -36.80 33.71
CA LEU A 390 -15.54 -38.24 33.78
C LEU A 390 -15.02 -38.67 35.16
N LYS A 391 -14.04 -37.93 35.70
CA LYS A 391 -13.47 -38.21 37.03
C LYS A 391 -14.49 -38.06 38.15
N GLU A 392 -15.30 -37.01 38.14
CA GLU A 392 -16.37 -36.79 39.13
C GLU A 392 -17.40 -37.94 39.14
N ARG A 393 -17.54 -38.64 38.02
CA ARG A 393 -18.42 -39.79 37.85
C ARG A 393 -17.72 -41.13 38.10
N GLY A 394 -16.49 -41.11 38.61
CA GLY A 394 -15.71 -42.30 38.97
C GLY A 394 -15.06 -43.01 37.78
N ILE A 395 -15.01 -42.37 36.60
CA ILE A 395 -14.24 -42.88 35.46
C ILE A 395 -12.83 -42.30 35.55
N GLU A 396 -11.99 -42.97 36.33
CA GLU A 396 -10.62 -42.58 36.66
C GLU A 396 -9.56 -43.35 35.83
N ASP A 397 -8.28 -43.05 36.05
CA ASP A 397 -7.13 -43.75 35.46
C ASP A 397 -7.11 -43.87 33.92
N LEU A 398 -7.72 -42.89 33.23
CA LEU A 398 -7.76 -42.83 31.78
C LEU A 398 -6.39 -42.44 31.21
N SER A 399 -5.97 -43.13 30.16
CA SER A 399 -4.89 -42.64 29.29
C SER A 399 -5.40 -41.56 28.33
N GLY A 400 -4.51 -40.68 27.85
CA GLY A 400 -4.85 -39.72 26.80
C GLY A 400 -5.39 -40.37 25.53
N ARG A 401 -5.00 -41.62 25.23
CA ARG A 401 -5.59 -42.41 24.14
C ARG A 401 -7.07 -42.74 24.40
N GLN A 402 -7.40 -43.20 25.60
CA GLN A 402 -8.78 -43.53 25.96
C GLN A 402 -9.67 -42.29 25.94
N LEU A 403 -9.18 -41.15 26.42
CA LEU A 403 -9.91 -39.88 26.34
C LEU A 403 -10.26 -39.50 24.90
N VAL A 404 -9.29 -39.61 23.99
CA VAL A 404 -9.51 -39.36 22.55
C VAL A 404 -10.51 -40.37 21.98
N GLU A 405 -10.35 -41.66 22.29
CA GLU A 405 -11.24 -42.72 21.81
C GLU A 405 -12.68 -42.52 22.27
N MET A 406 -12.89 -42.15 23.53
CA MET A 406 -14.21 -41.82 24.08
C MET A 406 -14.84 -40.62 23.36
N ARG A 407 -14.07 -39.55 23.05
CA ARG A 407 -14.59 -38.42 22.27
C ARG A 407 -14.89 -38.76 20.82
N ILE A 408 -14.02 -39.53 20.15
CA ILE A 408 -14.26 -40.02 18.78
C ILE A 408 -15.57 -40.81 18.72
N HIS A 409 -15.82 -41.62 19.74
CA HIS A 409 -17.04 -42.40 19.88
C HIS A 409 -18.14 -41.67 20.63
N ASN A 410 -18.12 -40.34 20.73
CA ASN A 410 -19.19 -39.50 21.29
C ASN A 410 -19.73 -39.94 22.66
N VAL A 411 -18.86 -40.45 23.54
CA VAL A 411 -19.26 -40.81 24.90
C VAL A 411 -19.54 -39.53 25.70
N ASP A 412 -20.82 -39.28 26.00
CA ASP A 412 -21.29 -38.18 26.85
C ASP A 412 -21.18 -38.59 28.34
N PRO A 413 -20.48 -37.83 29.21
CA PRO A 413 -20.38 -38.15 30.63
C PRO A 413 -21.73 -38.32 31.33
N LYS A 414 -22.80 -37.64 30.85
CA LYS A 414 -24.15 -37.78 31.43
C LYS A 414 -24.73 -39.19 31.31
N VAL A 415 -24.30 -39.95 30.30
CA VAL A 415 -24.74 -41.35 30.13
C VAL A 415 -24.31 -42.19 31.33
N ILE A 416 -23.20 -41.85 32.00
CA ILE A 416 -22.73 -42.57 33.18
C ILE A 416 -23.75 -42.41 34.32
N ASP A 417 -24.25 -41.20 34.58
CA ASP A 417 -25.25 -40.94 35.63
C ASP A 417 -26.54 -41.71 35.34
N GLU A 418 -27.06 -41.63 34.11
CA GLU A 418 -28.29 -42.32 33.73
C GLU A 418 -28.15 -43.85 33.79
N MET A 419 -26.99 -44.39 33.45
CA MET A 419 -26.75 -45.83 33.53
C MET A 419 -26.60 -46.31 34.97
N LYS A 420 -25.99 -45.51 35.86
CA LYS A 420 -25.95 -45.78 37.30
C LYS A 420 -27.36 -45.81 37.90
N GLU A 421 -28.22 -44.85 37.55
CA GLU A 421 -29.64 -44.85 37.94
C GLU A 421 -30.40 -46.11 37.46
N LEU A 422 -29.96 -46.72 36.35
CA LEU A 422 -30.49 -47.96 35.80
C LEU A 422 -29.87 -49.22 36.42
N GLY A 423 -28.99 -49.08 37.41
CA GLY A 423 -28.37 -50.16 38.17
C GLY A 423 -27.00 -50.62 37.65
N TYR A 424 -26.38 -49.88 36.73
CA TYR A 424 -25.04 -50.18 36.19
C TYR A 424 -23.99 -49.29 36.84
N GLU A 425 -23.53 -49.68 38.04
CA GLU A 425 -22.59 -48.88 38.85
C GLU A 425 -21.12 -48.99 38.38
N ASP A 426 -20.70 -50.17 37.93
CA ASP A 426 -19.30 -50.50 37.59
C ASP A 426 -18.99 -50.32 36.09
N LEU A 427 -19.25 -49.13 35.56
CA LEU A 427 -18.97 -48.82 34.15
C LEU A 427 -17.48 -48.53 33.95
N ASN A 428 -16.86 -49.23 33.00
CA ASN A 428 -15.49 -48.92 32.59
C ASN A 428 -15.47 -48.21 31.22
N PRO A 429 -14.34 -47.59 30.82
CA PRO A 429 -14.26 -46.81 29.58
C PRO A 429 -14.59 -47.62 28.33
N ARG A 430 -14.21 -48.91 28.32
CA ARG A 430 -14.47 -49.80 27.18
C ARG A 430 -15.97 -50.07 27.03
N ASP A 431 -16.67 -50.31 28.12
CA ASP A 431 -18.12 -50.52 28.09
C ASP A 431 -18.83 -49.28 27.56
N LEU A 432 -18.45 -48.08 28.01
CA LEU A 432 -19.02 -46.82 27.54
C LEU A 432 -18.79 -46.60 26.03
N ILE A 433 -17.59 -46.91 25.54
CA ILE A 433 -17.26 -46.84 24.11
C ILE A 433 -18.09 -47.85 23.31
N GLU A 434 -18.08 -49.13 23.69
CA GLU A 434 -18.80 -50.19 22.96
C GLU A 434 -20.32 -49.93 22.97
N MET A 435 -20.87 -49.45 24.08
CA MET A 435 -22.27 -49.04 24.17
C MET A 435 -22.61 -47.96 23.15
N ASN A 436 -21.81 -46.88 23.09
CA ASN A 436 -22.12 -45.78 22.18
C ASN A 436 -21.92 -46.17 20.71
N ILE A 437 -20.93 -47.01 20.39
CA ILE A 437 -20.73 -47.58 19.04
C ILE A 437 -21.96 -48.38 18.60
N HIS A 438 -22.54 -49.18 19.50
CA HIS A 438 -23.63 -50.08 19.18
C HIS A 438 -25.02 -49.49 19.43
N GLY A 439 -25.11 -48.22 19.85
CA GLY A 439 -26.39 -47.56 20.13
C GLY A 439 -27.13 -48.14 21.34
N VAL A 440 -26.38 -48.64 22.33
CA VAL A 440 -26.92 -49.03 23.63
C VAL A 440 -26.89 -47.79 24.52
N ASP A 441 -27.98 -47.03 24.52
CA ASP A 441 -28.14 -45.84 25.35
C ASP A 441 -29.09 -46.10 26.54
N PRO A 442 -29.22 -45.16 27.49
CA PRO A 442 -30.12 -45.34 28.63
C PRO A 442 -31.60 -45.52 28.24
N ARG A 443 -32.04 -45.01 27.08
CA ARG A 443 -33.42 -45.23 26.61
C ARG A 443 -33.63 -46.69 26.21
N PHE A 444 -32.70 -47.26 25.44
CA PHE A 444 -32.73 -48.66 25.08
C PHE A 444 -32.79 -49.57 26.32
N VAL A 445 -32.02 -49.26 27.35
CA VAL A 445 -32.03 -50.01 28.62
C VAL A 445 -33.37 -49.87 29.35
N ARG A 446 -33.95 -48.66 29.41
CA ARG A 446 -35.30 -48.42 29.97
C ARG A 446 -36.37 -49.25 29.23
N ASP A 447 -36.33 -49.27 27.90
CA ASP A 447 -37.27 -50.06 27.09
C ASP A 447 -37.18 -51.56 27.38
N MET A 448 -35.97 -52.09 27.59
CA MET A 448 -35.77 -53.49 27.99
C MET A 448 -36.36 -53.76 29.37
N HIS A 449 -36.12 -52.87 30.34
CA HIS A 449 -36.67 -52.99 31.69
C HIS A 449 -38.21 -52.96 31.69
N GLU A 450 -38.84 -52.13 30.85
CA GLU A 450 -40.30 -52.07 30.66
C GLU A 450 -40.87 -53.37 30.07
N ARG A 451 -40.12 -54.03 29.18
CA ARG A 451 -40.46 -55.36 28.62
C ARG A 451 -40.20 -56.51 29.60
N GLY A 452 -39.79 -56.21 30.84
CA GLY A 452 -39.50 -57.19 31.88
C GLY A 452 -38.13 -57.88 31.73
N ILE A 453 -37.28 -57.41 30.82
CA ILE A 453 -35.92 -57.91 30.63
C ILE A 453 -35.00 -57.07 31.50
N LYS A 454 -34.59 -57.60 32.65
CA LYS A 454 -33.76 -56.92 33.66
C LYS A 454 -32.49 -57.71 33.96
N ASP A 455 -31.58 -57.10 34.72
CA ASP A 455 -30.36 -57.72 35.27
C ASP A 455 -29.43 -58.31 34.20
N LEU A 456 -29.39 -57.70 33.01
CA LEU A 456 -28.45 -58.07 31.95
C LEU A 456 -27.10 -57.39 32.18
N SER A 457 -26.01 -58.04 31.78
CA SER A 457 -24.72 -57.34 31.70
C SER A 457 -24.67 -56.39 30.50
N ILE A 458 -23.85 -55.35 30.55
CA ILE A 458 -23.62 -54.42 29.42
C ILE A 458 -23.28 -55.19 28.13
N ARG A 459 -22.39 -56.18 28.23
CA ARG A 459 -22.04 -57.04 27.10
C ARG A 459 -23.26 -57.76 26.50
N LYS A 460 -24.22 -58.17 27.33
CA LYS A 460 -25.44 -58.83 26.85
C LYS A 460 -26.40 -57.83 26.19
N LEU A 461 -26.55 -56.63 26.74
CA LEU A 461 -27.30 -55.54 26.11
C LEU A 461 -26.74 -55.19 24.73
N ILE A 462 -25.42 -55.05 24.62
CA ILE A 462 -24.71 -54.84 23.34
C ILE A 462 -25.00 -55.98 22.38
N GLN A 463 -24.91 -57.24 22.83
CA GLN A 463 -25.21 -58.38 21.97
C GLN A 463 -26.66 -58.34 21.45
N ILE A 464 -27.64 -58.05 22.32
CA ILE A 464 -29.05 -57.95 21.95
C ILE A 464 -29.26 -56.87 20.88
N LYS A 465 -28.68 -55.67 21.10
CA LYS A 465 -28.77 -54.54 20.17
C LYS A 465 -28.14 -54.86 18.81
N ILE A 466 -26.94 -55.46 18.80
CA ILE A 466 -26.26 -55.88 17.55
C ILE A 466 -27.08 -56.89 16.74
N HIS A 467 -27.76 -57.82 17.42
CA HIS A 467 -28.53 -58.88 16.74
C HIS A 467 -29.95 -58.45 16.36
N GLY A 468 -30.33 -57.19 16.61
CA GLY A 468 -31.68 -56.67 16.34
C GLY A 468 -32.76 -57.43 17.12
N ILE A 469 -32.38 -58.09 18.21
CA ILE A 469 -33.34 -58.78 19.06
C ILE A 469 -34.04 -57.63 19.80
N PHE A 470 -35.27 -57.31 19.41
CA PHE A 470 -36.14 -56.26 19.96
C PHE A 470 -36.15 -54.88 19.28
N ASP A 471 -35.43 -54.69 18.17
CA ASP A 471 -35.54 -53.50 17.30
C ASP A 471 -36.85 -53.46 16.49
#